data_AF-A0A227J2V2-F1
#
_entry.id   AF-A0A227J2V2-F1
#
_cell.length_a   1.000
_cell.length_b   1.000
_cell.length_c   1.000
_cell.angle_alpha   90.00
_cell.angle_beta   90.00
_cell.angle_gamma   90.00
#
_symmetry.space_group_name_H-M   'P 1'
#
loop_
_entity.id
_entity.type
_entity.pdbx_description
1 polymer ?
#
loop_
_entity_poly.entity_id
_entity_poly.type
_entity_poly.pdbx_seq_one_letter_code
_entity_poly.pdbx_strand_id
1 'polypeptide(L)'
;TKGQVDKHGEVIEDRIYNQKDFDRTMVIDERTELVAQTITSYLKRTDPMAKTIVFCNDIDHAERMRRALINCNPEQVAKNEKYVMKITGDDEIGKAQLDNFINPK
;
A
#
# COMPACT_ATOMS: atom_id res chain seq x y z
N THR A 1 11.17 24.79 5.89
CA THR A 1 11.06 24.69 7.37
C THR A 1 12.42 24.23 7.83
N LYS A 2 13.26 25.12 8.38
CA LYS A 2 14.69 24.81 8.57
C LYS A 2 14.90 23.74 9.63
N GLY A 3 15.62 22.66 9.27
CA GLY A 3 16.05 21.61 10.18
C GLY A 3 15.12 20.39 10.30
N GLN A 4 14.19 20.19 9.36
CA GLN A 4 13.44 18.94 9.30
C GLN A 4 14.37 17.79 8.89
N VAL A 5 14.32 16.69 9.63
CA VAL A 5 15.09 15.47 9.37
C VAL A 5 14.16 14.38 8.85
N ASP A 6 14.66 13.53 7.97
CA ASP A 6 13.93 12.36 7.51
C ASP A 6 13.94 11.23 8.56
N LYS A 7 13.31 10.09 8.23
CA LYS A 7 13.25 8.91 9.11
C LYS A 7 14.61 8.26 9.41
N HIS A 8 15.67 8.65 8.70
CA HIS A 8 17.05 8.22 8.88
C HIS A 8 17.90 9.26 9.60
N GLY A 9 17.33 10.42 9.95
CA GLY A 9 18.04 11.51 10.62
C GLY A 9 18.78 12.44 9.67
N GLU A 10 18.60 12.29 8.36
CA GLU A 10 19.24 13.12 7.33
C GLU A 10 18.46 14.43 7.16
N VAL A 11 19.17 15.54 6.99
CA VAL A 11 18.55 16.86 6.88
C VAL A 11 17.85 16.99 5.52
N ILE A 12 16.56 17.27 5.56
CA ILE A 12 15.76 17.55 4.37
C ILE A 12 16.17 18.93 3.85
N GLU A 13 16.59 18.99 2.57
CA GLU A 13 16.98 20.24 1.92
C GLU A 13 15.85 21.28 1.99
N ASP A 14 16.19 22.52 2.33
CA ASP A 14 15.21 23.61 2.47
C ASP A 14 14.80 24.14 1.08
N ARG A 15 13.99 23.34 0.37
CA ARG A 15 13.40 23.68 -0.93
C ARG A 15 11.87 23.61 -0.87
N ILE A 16 11.21 24.32 -1.79
CA ILE A 16 9.75 24.25 -1.95
C ILE A 16 9.43 22.93 -2.66
N TYR A 17 8.98 21.93 -1.90
CA TYR A 17 8.51 20.67 -2.45
C TYR A 17 7.11 20.86 -3.03
N ASN A 18 6.97 20.64 -4.34
CA ASN A 18 5.68 20.62 -4.99
C ASN A 18 5.09 19.20 -4.97
N GLN A 19 3.83 19.06 -5.37
CA GLN A 19 3.12 17.78 -5.37
C GLN A 19 3.86 16.65 -6.12
N LYS A 20 4.62 16.99 -7.18
CA LYS A 20 5.43 16.02 -7.92
C LYS A 20 6.68 15.57 -7.16
N ASP A 21 7.25 16.42 -6.31
CA ASP A 21 8.39 16.05 -5.46
C ASP A 21 7.97 15.13 -4.30
N PHE A 22 6.75 15.33 -3.77
CA PHE A 22 6.14 14.42 -2.81
C PHE A 22 5.88 13.02 -3.41
N ASP A 23 5.50 12.95 -4.67
CA ASP A 23 5.25 11.66 -5.34
C ASP A 23 6.53 10.95 -5.79
N ARG A 24 7.64 11.68 -6.01
CA ARG A 24 8.88 11.13 -6.61
C ARG A 24 10.05 10.95 -5.66
N THR A 25 10.14 11.70 -4.56
CA THR A 25 11.38 11.75 -3.77
C THR A 25 11.16 11.63 -2.27
N MET A 26 9.99 12.01 -1.75
CA MET A 26 9.67 11.84 -0.32
C MET A 26 8.58 10.79 -0.10
N VAL A 27 9.00 9.63 0.39
CA VAL A 27 8.07 8.59 0.87
C VAL A 27 7.48 9.04 2.20
N ILE A 28 6.20 9.40 2.23
CA ILE A 28 5.47 9.65 3.47
C ILE A 28 4.74 8.36 3.86
N ASP A 29 5.31 7.63 4.80
CA ASP A 29 4.75 6.38 5.31
C ASP A 29 3.32 6.59 5.88
N GLU A 30 3.06 7.74 6.51
CA GLU A 30 1.74 8.13 7.06
C GLU A 30 0.62 8.15 6.01
N ARG A 31 0.92 8.51 4.75
CA ARG A 31 -0.08 8.51 3.68
C ARG A 31 -0.47 7.09 3.29
N THR A 32 0.50 6.17 3.27
CA THR A 32 0.25 4.76 2.97
C THR A 32 -0.69 4.16 4.02
N GLU A 33 -0.45 4.47 5.29
CA GLU A 33 -1.30 4.02 6.40
C GLU A 33 -2.71 4.59 6.31
N LEU A 34 -2.86 5.90 6.05
CA LEU A 34 -4.17 6.54 5.92
C LEU A 34 -4.99 5.95 4.76
N VAL A 35 -4.33 5.69 3.62
CA VAL A 35 -4.98 5.04 2.46
C VAL A 35 -5.42 3.63 2.83
N ALA A 36 -4.55 2.83 3.47
CA ALA A 36 -4.90 1.48 3.90
C ALA A 36 -6.08 1.47 4.89
N GLN A 37 -6.10 2.38 5.86
CA GLN A 37 -7.20 2.55 6.81
C GLN A 37 -8.51 2.92 6.11
N THR A 38 -8.45 3.81 5.11
CA THR A 38 -9.62 4.24 4.34
C THR A 38 -10.22 3.08 3.55
N ILE A 39 -9.37 2.31 2.86
CA ILE A 39 -9.78 1.11 2.11
C ILE A 39 -10.40 0.08 3.07
N THR A 40 -9.70 -0.23 4.16
CA THR A 40 -10.19 -1.17 5.19
C THR A 40 -11.54 -0.73 5.77
N SER A 41 -11.70 0.54 6.09
CA SER A 41 -12.94 1.07 6.67
C SER A 41 -14.10 0.98 5.68
N TYR A 42 -13.83 1.21 4.39
CA TYR A 42 -14.81 1.02 3.34
C TYR A 42 -15.24 -0.46 3.23
N LEU A 43 -14.28 -1.39 3.12
CA LEU A 43 -14.55 -2.82 3.00
C LEU A 43 -15.28 -3.37 4.23
N LYS A 44 -14.91 -2.95 5.44
CA LYS A 44 -15.62 -3.33 6.67
C LYS A 44 -17.08 -2.91 6.68
N ARG A 45 -17.41 -1.78 6.05
CA ARG A 45 -18.79 -1.26 5.97
C ARG A 45 -19.61 -1.91 4.84
N THR A 46 -18.95 -2.35 3.77
CA THR A 46 -19.63 -2.89 2.58
C THR A 46 -19.53 -4.41 2.52
N ASP A 47 -18.38 -4.93 2.12
CA ASP A 47 -18.06 -6.35 2.07
C ASP A 47 -16.55 -6.55 2.30
N PRO A 48 -16.15 -7.12 3.46
CA PRO A 48 -14.74 -7.39 3.77
C PRO A 48 -14.03 -8.29 2.75
N MET A 49 -14.75 -9.10 1.98
CA MET A 49 -14.20 -10.04 1.00
C MET A 49 -14.30 -9.53 -0.45
N ALA A 50 -14.78 -8.31 -0.66
CA ALA A 50 -14.86 -7.73 -2.00
C ALA A 50 -13.47 -7.63 -2.65
N LYS A 51 -13.32 -8.24 -3.82
CA LYS A 51 -12.08 -8.23 -4.60
C LYS A 51 -11.67 -6.79 -4.91
N THR A 52 -10.49 -6.40 -4.42
CA THR A 52 -9.98 -5.03 -4.53
C THR A 52 -8.56 -5.06 -5.08
N ILE A 53 -8.27 -4.24 -6.11
CA ILE A 53 -6.93 -4.08 -6.68
C ILE A 53 -6.45 -2.67 -6.37
N VAL A 54 -5.28 -2.56 -5.75
CA VAL A 54 -4.64 -1.28 -5.40
C VAL A 54 -3.40 -1.09 -6.27
N PHE A 55 -3.43 -0.13 -7.18
CA PHE A 55 -2.29 0.21 -8.03
C PHE A 55 -1.30 1.08 -7.27
N CYS A 56 -0.07 0.59 -7.13
CA CYS A 56 1.03 1.32 -6.53
C CYS A 56 2.01 1.79 -7.61
N ASN A 57 2.78 2.84 -7.31
CA ASN A 57 3.70 3.45 -8.28
C ASN A 57 4.87 2.53 -8.67
N ASP A 58 5.38 1.76 -7.71
CA ASP A 58 6.53 0.86 -7.85
C ASP A 58 6.42 -0.34 -6.89
N ILE A 59 7.39 -1.26 -6.98
CA ILE A 59 7.43 -2.51 -6.21
C ILE A 59 7.56 -2.24 -4.70
N ASP A 60 8.35 -1.24 -4.31
CA ASP A 60 8.57 -0.89 -2.90
C ASP A 60 7.30 -0.29 -2.28
N HIS A 61 6.59 0.55 -3.02
CA HIS A 61 5.30 1.07 -2.62
C HIS A 61 4.26 -0.06 -2.49
N ALA A 62 4.24 -1.02 -3.42
CA ALA A 62 3.35 -2.18 -3.31
C ALA A 62 3.63 -3.00 -2.04
N GLU A 63 4.89 -3.18 -1.66
CA GLU A 63 5.27 -3.87 -0.42
C GLU A 63 4.85 -3.08 0.84
N ARG A 64 5.08 -1.76 0.87
CA ARG A 64 4.61 -0.90 1.97
C ARG A 64 3.09 -0.93 2.12
N MET A 65 2.36 -0.81 1.01
CA MET A 65 0.90 -0.85 1.00
C MET A 65 0.38 -2.21 1.46
N ARG A 66 0.99 -3.32 1.01
CA ARG A 66 0.66 -4.66 1.48
C ARG A 66 0.78 -4.78 3.00
N ARG A 67 1.90 -4.33 3.57
CA ARG A 67 2.13 -4.36 5.03
C ARG A 67 1.10 -3.51 5.78
N ALA A 68 0.82 -2.30 5.31
CA ALA A 68 -0.18 -1.43 5.91
C ALA A 68 -1.59 -2.06 5.89
N LEU A 69 -1.99 -2.67 4.77
CA LEU A 69 -3.26 -3.38 4.66
C LEU A 69 -3.32 -4.64 5.54
N ILE A 70 -2.23 -5.40 5.68
CA ILE A 70 -2.16 -6.54 6.61
C ILE A 70 -2.40 -6.06 8.06
N ASN A 71 -1.70 -5.01 8.48
CA ASN A 71 -1.82 -4.46 9.82
C ASN A 71 -3.22 -3.92 10.11
N CYS A 72 -3.92 -3.39 9.11
CA CYS A 72 -5.30 -2.92 9.26
C CYS A 72 -6.34 -4.05 9.31
N ASN A 73 -5.98 -5.26 8.87
CA ASN A 73 -6.91 -6.40 8.72
C ASN A 73 -6.39 -7.70 9.38
N PRO A 74 -5.94 -7.67 10.64
CA PRO A 74 -5.30 -8.83 11.27
C PRO A 74 -6.23 -10.06 11.33
N GLU A 75 -7.53 -9.85 11.58
CA GLU A 75 -8.51 -10.94 11.63
C GLU A 75 -8.71 -11.64 10.28
N GLN A 76 -8.69 -10.88 9.17
CA GLN A 76 -8.90 -11.45 7.84
C GLN A 76 -7.64 -12.17 7.37
N VAL A 77 -6.46 -11.61 7.67
CA VAL A 77 -5.17 -12.25 7.39
C VAL A 77 -5.00 -13.54 8.20
N ALA A 78 -5.48 -13.57 9.44
CA ALA A 78 -5.48 -14.79 10.26
C ALA A 78 -6.38 -15.89 9.68
N LYS A 79 -7.49 -15.53 9.02
CA LYS A 79 -8.38 -16.49 8.33
C LYS A 79 -7.80 -16.97 7.01
N ASN A 80 -7.14 -16.07 6.28
CA ASN A 80 -6.53 -16.36 4.99
C ASN A 80 -5.27 -15.52 4.83
N GLU A 81 -4.10 -16.18 4.86
CA GLU A 81 -2.81 -15.52 4.64
C GLU A 81 -2.73 -14.79 3.28
N LYS A 82 -3.57 -15.20 2.31
CA LYS A 82 -3.66 -14.61 0.96
C LYS A 82 -4.65 -13.44 0.89
N TYR A 83 -5.22 -12.99 2.02
CA TYR A 83 -6.17 -11.88 2.04
C TYR A 83 -5.58 -10.59 1.44
N VAL A 84 -4.28 -10.36 1.61
CA VAL A 84 -3.54 -9.28 0.95
C VAL A 84 -2.30 -9.85 0.28
N MET A 85 -2.26 -9.76 -1.05
CA MET A 85 -1.14 -10.23 -1.86
C MET A 85 -0.53 -9.07 -2.64
N LYS A 86 0.79 -9.13 -2.83
CA LYS A 86 1.49 -8.28 -3.79
C LYS A 86 1.55 -9.06 -5.10
N ILE A 87 1.34 -8.36 -6.22
CA ILE A 87 1.47 -8.93 -7.56
C ILE A 87 2.39 -8.02 -8.34
N THR A 88 3.62 -8.49 -8.62
CA THR A 88 4.63 -7.74 -9.38
C THR A 88 5.21 -8.60 -10.49
N GLY A 89 5.87 -7.97 -11.47
CA GLY A 89 6.40 -8.64 -12.65
C GLY A 89 7.52 -9.66 -12.35
N ASP A 90 8.07 -9.63 -11.14
CA ASP A 90 9.13 -10.50 -10.62
C ASP A 90 8.63 -11.53 -9.59
N ASP A 91 7.33 -11.52 -9.22
CA ASP A 91 6.73 -12.44 -8.26
C ASP A 91 5.82 -13.46 -8.94
N GLU A 92 6.38 -14.65 -9.23
CA GLU A 92 5.65 -15.75 -9.88
C GLU A 92 4.45 -16.25 -9.05
N ILE A 93 4.55 -16.21 -7.71
CA ILE A 93 3.45 -16.62 -6.82
C ILE A 93 2.31 -15.60 -6.91
N GLY A 94 2.65 -14.32 -6.87
CA GLY A 94 1.70 -13.21 -7.04
C GLY A 94 0.98 -13.26 -8.38
N LYS A 95 1.71 -13.46 -9.48
CA LYS A 95 1.13 -13.57 -10.83
C LYS A 95 0.12 -14.70 -10.95
N ALA A 96 0.42 -15.86 -10.36
CA ALA A 96 -0.49 -17.00 -10.36
C ALA A 96 -1.83 -16.73 -9.65
N GLN A 97 -1.93 -15.65 -8.87
CA GLN A 97 -3.20 -15.26 -8.23
C GLN A 97 -4.06 -14.35 -9.11
N LEU A 98 -3.56 -13.81 -10.22
CA LEU A 98 -4.30 -12.84 -11.05
C LEU A 98 -5.62 -13.44 -11.58
N ASP A 99 -5.60 -14.71 -11.95
CA ASP A 99 -6.78 -15.42 -12.45
C ASP A 99 -7.92 -15.47 -11.42
N ASN A 100 -7.61 -15.48 -10.12
CA ASN A 100 -8.61 -15.44 -9.05
C ASN A 100 -9.36 -14.10 -8.98
N PHE A 101 -8.82 -13.03 -9.59
CA PHE A 101 -9.44 -11.71 -9.63
C PHE A 101 -10.28 -11.48 -10.89
N ILE A 102 -10.25 -12.39 -11.86
CA ILE A 102 -11.10 -12.34 -13.04
C ILE A 102 -12.53 -12.74 -12.64
N ASN A 103 -13.52 -12.03 -13.18
CA ASN A 103 -14.92 -12.44 -13.03
C ASN A 103 -15.25 -13.48 -14.12
N PRO A 104 -15.49 -14.75 -13.77
CA PRO A 104 -16.06 -15.70 -14.72
C PRO A 104 -17.48 -15.24 -15.00
N LYS A 105 -17.75 -14.87 -16.25
CA LYS A 105 -19.06 -14.35 -16.69
C LYS A 105 -20.23 -15.22 -16.22
#